data_AF-A0A839F0G8-F1
#
_entry.id   AF-A0A839F0G8-F1
#
_cell.length_a   1.000
_cell.length_b   1.000
_cell.length_c   1.000
_cell.angle_alpha   90.00
_cell.angle_beta   90.00
_cell.angle_gamma   90.00
#
_symmetry.space_group_name_H-M   'P 1'
#
loop_
_entity.id
_entity.type
_entity.pdbx_description
1 polymer ?
#
loop_
_entity_poly.entity_id
_entity_poly.type
_entity_poly.pdbx_seq_one_letter_code
_entity_poly.pdbx_strand_id
1 'polypeptide(L)'
;MSLSPATRARIESLLADHHVVLFMKGTRLAPQCGFSAAAADRLNALLDDYHSVDVLADEEIRAGIKEFGQWPTIPQLYIGGELVGGADIVQSMFDSGELHRVLGVSAPDRTPPLLTISDAAVEKVRAALADAGDAKLFLVVDGRFQPQFQLREPGEHDIVAVANGLEVRFDAASAQRARGASIDWTRTPHGEGLAIFLPQAPQAIRSLDVHQLKQRMHAGDITVVDVRPEQDRAFAPFAGAEPFTPETHARLTALPKDAALAFICHHGNSSRNAAEHFREHGFTNLWNVEGGIDAWSVEIDPSIPRY
;
A
#
# COMPACT_ATOMS: atom_id res chain seq x y z
N MET A 1 -0.66 30.43 28.04
CA MET A 1 -1.85 30.95 28.77
C MET A 1 -2.39 29.76 29.54
N SER A 2 -2.80 29.90 30.80
CA SER A 2 -3.31 28.75 31.56
C SER A 2 -4.53 28.14 30.87
N LEU A 3 -4.54 26.81 30.72
CA LEU A 3 -5.64 26.05 30.12
C LEU A 3 -6.97 26.34 30.86
N SER A 4 -7.99 26.80 30.13
CA SER A 4 -9.29 27.09 30.74
C SER A 4 -9.97 25.80 31.26
N PRO A 5 -10.75 25.84 32.35
CA PRO A 5 -11.47 24.67 32.85
C PRO A 5 -12.43 24.07 31.81
N ALA A 6 -13.08 24.91 31.00
CA ALA A 6 -13.99 24.46 29.95
C ALA A 6 -13.25 23.71 28.83
N THR A 7 -12.13 24.27 28.35
CA THR A 7 -11.29 23.62 27.32
C THR A 7 -10.68 22.33 27.83
N ARG A 8 -10.24 22.30 29.11
CA ARG A 8 -9.75 21.08 29.77
C ARG A 8 -10.81 19.98 29.77
N ALA A 9 -12.03 20.28 30.21
CA ALA A 9 -13.12 19.31 30.24
C ALA A 9 -13.47 18.77 28.84
N ARG A 10 -13.41 19.63 27.81
CA ARG A 10 -13.61 19.20 26.41
C ARG A 10 -12.53 18.21 25.97
N ILE A 11 -11.26 18.48 26.27
CA ILE A 11 -10.14 17.56 25.95
C ILE A 11 -10.31 16.23 26.70
N GLU A 12 -10.58 16.29 28.00
CA GLU A 12 -10.79 15.10 28.83
C GLU A 12 -11.96 14.23 28.33
N SER A 13 -13.07 14.85 27.91
CA SER A 13 -14.19 14.13 27.29
C SER A 13 -13.76 13.43 26.00
N LEU A 14 -13.10 14.14 25.09
CA LEU A 14 -12.62 13.55 23.82
C LEU A 14 -11.71 12.34 24.05
N LEU A 15 -10.82 12.43 25.05
CA LEU A 15 -9.90 11.36 25.42
C LEU A 15 -10.58 10.19 26.15
N ALA A 16 -11.68 10.44 26.85
CA ALA A 16 -12.48 9.40 27.50
C ALA A 16 -13.40 8.67 26.51
N ASP A 17 -13.96 9.40 25.55
CA ASP A 17 -14.92 8.87 24.56
C ASP A 17 -14.23 8.03 23.47
N HIS A 18 -12.93 8.25 23.24
CA HIS A 18 -12.18 7.61 22.17
C HIS A 18 -10.86 7.02 22.67
N HIS A 19 -10.62 5.75 22.36
CA HIS A 19 -9.39 5.07 22.79
C HIS A 19 -8.13 5.62 22.11
N VAL A 20 -8.21 5.96 20.82
CA VAL A 20 -7.10 6.52 20.04
C VAL A 20 -7.52 7.88 19.48
N VAL A 21 -6.80 8.93 19.88
CA VAL A 21 -7.09 10.32 19.49
C VAL A 21 -5.84 10.99 18.93
N LEU A 22 -5.93 11.49 17.70
CA LEU A 22 -4.87 12.29 17.07
C LEU A 22 -5.30 13.75 16.95
N PHE A 23 -4.64 14.64 17.69
CA PHE A 23 -4.76 16.08 17.47
C PHE A 23 -3.82 16.49 16.35
N MET A 24 -4.35 17.00 15.24
CA MET A 24 -3.57 17.25 14.01
C MET A 24 -4.05 18.51 13.28
N LYS A 25 -3.25 18.98 12.31
CA LYS A 25 -3.65 20.08 11.43
C LYS A 25 -4.32 19.51 10.18
N GLY A 26 -5.60 19.80 9.98
CA GLY A 26 -6.45 19.15 8.99
C GLY A 26 -7.06 17.85 9.52
N THR A 27 -7.45 16.96 8.61
CA THR A 27 -8.08 15.67 8.95
C THR A 27 -7.21 14.49 8.53
N ARG A 28 -7.50 13.27 9.00
CA ARG A 28 -6.76 12.06 8.58
C ARG A 28 -6.85 11.75 7.08
N LEU A 29 -7.85 12.28 6.38
CA LEU A 29 -8.02 12.16 4.93
C LEU A 29 -7.46 13.37 4.16
N ALA A 30 -7.36 14.53 4.81
CA ALA A 30 -6.87 15.77 4.22
C ALA A 30 -5.96 16.51 5.22
N PRO A 31 -4.74 16.00 5.49
CA PRO A 31 -3.79 16.65 6.38
C PRO A 31 -3.26 17.95 5.78
N GLN A 32 -3.14 18.99 6.60
CA GLN A 32 -2.67 20.33 6.19
C GLN A 32 -1.24 20.65 6.66
N CYS A 33 -0.50 19.64 7.14
CA CYS A 33 0.88 19.78 7.57
C CYS A 33 1.63 18.45 7.41
N GLY A 34 2.88 18.48 6.93
CA GLY A 34 3.66 17.26 6.68
C GLY A 34 3.84 16.36 7.90
N PHE A 35 4.05 16.92 9.10
CA PHE A 35 4.13 16.13 10.33
C PHE A 35 2.78 15.48 10.71
N SER A 36 1.68 16.20 10.46
CA SER A 36 0.33 15.66 10.66
C SER A 36 0.01 14.54 9.67
N ALA A 37 0.40 14.70 8.40
CA ALA A 37 0.30 13.65 7.40
C ALA A 37 1.13 12.42 7.82
N ALA A 38 2.39 12.64 8.23
CA ALA A 38 3.26 11.55 8.67
C ALA A 38 2.63 10.73 9.79
N ALA A 39 2.17 11.35 10.88
CA ALA A 39 1.53 10.63 11.98
C ALA A 39 0.24 9.92 11.56
N ALA A 40 -0.61 10.58 10.76
CA ALA A 40 -1.86 9.99 10.26
C ALA A 40 -1.61 8.76 9.39
N ASP A 41 -0.62 8.80 8.48
CA ASP A 41 -0.28 7.68 7.60
C ASP A 41 0.08 6.41 8.39
N ARG A 42 0.80 6.54 9.51
CA ARG A 42 1.22 5.39 10.34
C ARG A 42 0.04 4.79 11.07
N LEU A 43 -0.87 5.63 11.59
CA LEU A 43 -2.09 5.16 12.23
C LEU A 43 -3.04 4.51 11.20
N ASN A 44 -3.21 5.13 10.03
CA ASN A 44 -3.99 4.56 8.92
C ASN A 44 -3.44 3.22 8.43
N ALA A 45 -2.13 2.99 8.55
CA ALA A 45 -1.52 1.71 8.21
C ALA A 45 -1.81 0.60 9.24
N LEU A 46 -2.20 0.95 10.47
CA LEU A 46 -2.42 0.01 11.57
C LEU A 46 -3.88 -0.16 11.96
N LEU A 47 -4.70 0.86 11.73
CA LEU A 47 -6.07 0.96 12.21
C LEU A 47 -7.01 1.34 11.07
N ASP A 48 -8.13 0.62 10.99
CA ASP A 48 -9.23 1.00 10.11
C ASP A 48 -9.86 2.33 10.57
N ASP A 49 -10.03 2.51 11.89
CA ASP A 49 -10.63 3.70 12.47
C ASP A 49 -9.96 4.23 13.76
N TYR A 50 -9.97 5.55 13.91
CA TYR A 50 -9.54 6.30 15.10
C TYR A 50 -10.06 7.75 15.04
N HIS A 51 -10.14 8.41 16.20
CA HIS A 51 -10.62 9.79 16.26
C HIS A 51 -9.50 10.78 15.92
N SER A 52 -9.78 11.76 15.05
CA SER A 52 -8.85 12.85 14.76
C SER A 52 -9.51 14.20 15.00
N VAL A 53 -8.81 15.12 15.66
CA VAL A 53 -9.27 16.47 15.96
C VAL A 53 -8.47 17.47 15.11
N ASP A 54 -9.16 18.21 14.25
CA ASP A 54 -8.54 19.30 13.48
C ASP A 54 -8.37 20.53 14.36
N VAL A 55 -7.14 20.77 14.82
CA VAL A 55 -6.83 21.92 15.68
C VAL A 55 -6.82 23.25 14.93
N LEU A 56 -6.91 23.26 13.59
CA LEU A 56 -7.03 24.50 12.82
C LEU A 56 -8.46 25.06 12.86
N ALA A 57 -9.45 24.20 13.09
CA ALA A 57 -10.85 24.59 13.22
C ALA A 57 -11.19 25.16 14.62
N ASP A 58 -10.35 24.88 15.63
CA ASP A 58 -10.56 25.30 17.02
C ASP A 58 -9.24 25.75 17.67
N GLU A 59 -9.03 27.06 17.73
CA GLU A 59 -7.81 27.66 18.29
C GLU A 59 -7.72 27.45 19.82
N GLU A 60 -8.84 27.31 20.53
CA GLU A 60 -8.82 27.00 21.97
C GLU A 60 -8.29 25.60 22.23
N ILE A 61 -8.75 24.62 21.45
CA ILE A 61 -8.22 23.24 21.51
C ILE A 61 -6.75 23.23 21.09
N ARG A 62 -6.37 23.98 20.06
CA ARG A 62 -4.98 24.05 19.58
C ARG A 62 -4.01 24.57 20.63
N ALA A 63 -4.37 25.64 21.33
CA ALA A 63 -3.57 26.17 22.43
C ALA A 63 -3.67 25.24 23.64
N GLY A 64 -4.87 24.75 23.92
CA GLY A 64 -5.18 23.98 25.11
C GLY A 64 -4.51 22.61 25.16
N ILE A 65 -4.45 21.87 24.05
CA ILE A 65 -3.86 20.53 24.02
C ILE A 65 -2.35 20.56 24.28
N LYS A 66 -1.67 21.66 23.90
CA LYS A 66 -0.25 21.85 24.20
C LYS A 66 0.02 22.01 25.68
N GLU A 67 -0.83 22.80 26.35
CA GLU A 67 -0.75 23.00 27.80
C GLU A 67 -1.21 21.75 28.57
N PHE A 68 -2.22 21.03 28.06
CA PHE A 68 -2.75 19.80 28.64
C PHE A 68 -1.70 18.68 28.66
N GLY A 69 -1.09 18.39 27.50
CA GLY A 69 -0.07 17.35 27.35
C GLY A 69 1.34 17.79 27.76
N GLN A 70 1.52 19.05 28.17
CA GLN A 70 2.84 19.67 28.38
C GLN A 70 3.77 19.49 27.18
N TRP A 71 3.20 19.57 25.97
CA TRP A 71 3.87 19.26 24.71
C TRP A 71 3.68 20.40 23.70
N PRO A 72 4.76 21.03 23.19
CA PRO A 72 4.64 22.30 22.48
C PRO A 72 4.16 22.17 21.02
N THR A 73 4.31 20.99 20.41
CA THR A 73 4.09 20.78 18.96
C THR A 73 2.81 20.01 18.65
N ILE A 74 2.43 20.03 17.36
CA ILE A 74 1.31 19.30 16.77
C ILE A 74 1.86 18.62 15.51
N PRO A 75 1.53 17.34 15.24
CA PRO A 75 0.48 16.54 15.87
C PRO A 75 0.81 16.00 17.28
N GLN A 76 -0.21 15.58 18.02
CA GLN A 76 -0.09 14.84 19.28
C GLN A 76 -1.02 13.62 19.25
N LEU A 77 -0.46 12.43 19.50
CA LEU A 77 -1.21 11.19 19.62
C LEU A 77 -1.46 10.87 21.09
N TYR A 78 -2.70 10.53 21.41
CA TYR A 78 -3.11 9.98 22.70
C TYR A 78 -3.71 8.59 22.53
N ILE A 79 -3.35 7.67 23.41
CA ILE A 79 -3.92 6.30 23.47
C ILE A 79 -4.35 6.03 24.91
N GLY A 80 -5.60 5.60 25.11
CA GLY A 80 -6.16 5.36 26.45
C GLY A 80 -6.18 6.61 27.34
N GLY A 81 -6.21 7.81 26.74
CA GLY A 81 -6.14 9.09 27.44
C GLY A 81 -4.74 9.56 27.83
N GLU A 82 -3.70 8.77 27.56
CA GLU A 82 -2.30 9.14 27.83
C GLU A 82 -1.60 9.68 26.58
N LEU A 83 -0.76 10.70 26.75
CA LEU A 83 0.04 11.25 25.65
C LEU A 83 1.11 10.25 25.24
N VAL A 84 1.09 9.85 23.97
CA VAL A 84 2.13 9.02 23.36
C VAL A 84 3.27 9.88 22.82
N GLY A 85 2.94 10.96 22.10
CA GLY A 85 3.94 11.90 21.61
C GLY A 85 3.60 12.56 20.27
N GLY A 86 4.62 13.21 19.68
CA GLY A 86 4.56 13.86 18.37
C GLY A 86 4.82 12.91 17.19
N ALA A 87 4.89 13.45 15.98
CA ALA A 87 5.03 12.66 14.75
C ALA A 87 6.34 11.83 14.69
N ASP A 88 7.42 12.35 15.23
CA ASP A 88 8.73 11.70 15.32
C ASP A 88 8.71 10.49 16.27
N ILE A 89 8.10 10.64 17.44
CA ILE A 89 7.90 9.54 18.39
C ILE A 89 7.00 8.47 17.79
N VAL A 90 5.87 8.88 17.19
CA VAL A 90 4.95 7.96 16.50
C VAL A 90 5.66 7.17 15.41
N GLN A 91 6.53 7.82 14.62
CA GLN A 91 7.36 7.15 13.61
C GLN A 91 8.31 6.13 14.25
N SER A 92 9.07 6.53 15.28
CA SER A 92 10.02 5.63 15.97
C SER A 92 9.31 4.41 16.57
N MET A 93 8.17 4.61 17.24
CA MET A 93 7.38 3.52 17.82
C MET A 93 6.77 2.62 16.74
N PHE A 94 6.38 3.17 15.59
CA PHE A 94 5.92 2.37 14.44
C PHE A 94 7.05 1.47 13.93
N ASP A 95 8.23 2.05 13.72
CA ASP A 95 9.41 1.35 13.19
C ASP A 95 9.94 0.29 14.15
N SER A 96 9.88 0.53 15.46
CA SER A 96 10.31 -0.44 16.48
C SER A 96 9.29 -1.56 16.72
N GLY A 97 8.03 -1.36 16.31
CA GLY A 97 6.91 -2.24 16.61
C GLY A 97 6.25 -1.96 17.98
N GLU A 98 6.71 -0.96 18.73
CA GLU A 98 6.10 -0.54 19.98
C GLU A 98 4.69 0.02 19.79
N LEU A 99 4.46 0.82 18.74
CA LEU A 99 3.14 1.37 18.45
C LEU A 99 2.12 0.27 18.22
N HIS A 100 2.53 -0.83 17.58
CA HIS A 100 1.67 -1.99 17.35
C HIS A 100 1.23 -2.62 18.67
N ARG A 101 2.17 -2.80 19.60
CA ARG A 101 1.89 -3.35 20.94
C ARG A 101 0.93 -2.45 21.72
N VAL A 102 1.17 -1.14 21.73
CA VAL A 102 0.33 -0.17 22.45
C VAL A 102 -1.09 -0.12 21.85
N LEU A 103 -1.22 -0.25 20.54
CA LEU A 103 -2.51 -0.31 19.84
C LEU A 103 -3.20 -1.68 19.90
N GLY A 104 -2.55 -2.71 20.47
CA GLY A 104 -3.09 -4.06 20.52
C GLY A 104 -3.16 -4.76 19.15
N VAL A 105 -2.41 -4.29 18.15
CA VAL A 105 -2.31 -4.91 16.83
C VAL A 105 -1.06 -5.78 16.74
N SER A 106 -1.07 -6.76 15.83
CA SER A 106 0.09 -7.64 15.66
C SER A 106 1.33 -6.85 15.26
N ALA A 107 2.41 -7.00 16.04
CA ALA A 107 3.70 -6.41 15.70
C ALA A 107 4.18 -6.90 14.33
N PRO A 108 4.89 -6.05 13.57
CA PRO A 108 5.35 -6.44 12.25
C PRO A 108 6.39 -7.55 12.39
N ASP A 109 6.37 -8.51 11.47
CA ASP A 109 7.40 -9.55 11.44
C ASP A 109 8.74 -8.90 11.04
N ARG A 110 9.73 -9.00 11.92
CA ARG A 110 11.05 -8.40 11.75
C ARG A 110 12.14 -9.40 11.37
N THR A 111 11.75 -10.62 11.00
CA THR A 111 12.69 -11.68 10.61
C THR A 111 13.42 -11.25 9.34
N PRO A 112 14.77 -11.24 9.33
CA PRO A 112 15.53 -10.98 8.12
C PRO A 112 15.12 -11.90 6.97
N PRO A 113 14.90 -11.37 5.75
CA PRO A 113 14.57 -12.21 4.61
C PRO A 113 15.78 -13.07 4.22
N LEU A 114 15.50 -14.30 3.79
CA LEU A 114 16.49 -15.10 3.07
C LEU A 114 16.67 -14.51 1.67
N LEU A 115 17.92 -14.21 1.30
CA LEU A 115 18.29 -13.65 0.00
C LEU A 115 19.32 -14.54 -0.69
N THR A 116 19.33 -14.50 -2.02
CA THR A 116 20.43 -15.02 -2.84
C THR A 116 21.00 -13.88 -3.68
N ILE A 117 22.32 -13.70 -3.67
CA ILE A 117 23.00 -12.63 -4.42
C ILE A 117 24.15 -13.24 -5.21
N SER A 118 24.14 -13.07 -6.53
CA SER A 118 25.20 -13.61 -7.40
C SER A 118 26.53 -12.91 -7.16
N ASP A 119 27.63 -13.59 -7.48
CA ASP A 119 28.98 -13.01 -7.37
C ASP A 119 29.12 -11.72 -8.19
N ALA A 120 28.57 -11.72 -9.41
CA ALA A 120 28.59 -10.56 -10.29
C ALA A 120 27.83 -9.36 -9.68
N ALA A 121 26.70 -9.61 -9.02
CA ALA A 121 25.97 -8.56 -8.30
C ALA A 121 26.77 -8.05 -7.09
N VAL A 122 27.40 -8.93 -6.31
CA VAL A 122 28.24 -8.54 -5.16
C VAL A 122 29.40 -7.65 -5.59
N GLU A 123 30.12 -8.02 -6.65
CA GLU A 123 31.23 -7.21 -7.17
C GLU A 123 30.79 -5.79 -7.54
N LYS A 124 29.68 -5.68 -8.27
CA LYS A 124 29.15 -4.39 -8.75
C LYS A 124 28.63 -3.53 -7.61
N VAL A 125 27.92 -4.12 -6.66
CA VAL A 125 27.42 -3.42 -5.48
C VAL A 125 28.59 -2.95 -4.61
N ARG A 126 29.59 -3.80 -4.35
CA ARG A 126 30.77 -3.40 -3.55
C ARG A 126 31.54 -2.27 -4.20
N ALA A 127 31.70 -2.30 -5.52
CA ALA A 127 32.31 -1.20 -6.26
C ALA A 127 31.51 0.10 -6.11
N ALA A 128 30.17 0.04 -6.19
CA ALA A 128 29.31 1.21 -5.99
C ALA A 128 29.32 1.74 -4.54
N LEU A 129 29.50 0.86 -3.55
CA LEU A 129 29.57 1.23 -2.14
C LEU A 129 30.94 1.76 -1.70
N ALA A 130 32.00 1.57 -2.50
CA ALA A 130 33.36 1.96 -2.12
C ALA A 130 33.48 3.46 -1.81
N ASP A 131 32.72 4.29 -2.54
CA ASP A 131 32.71 5.75 -2.38
C ASP A 131 31.47 6.27 -1.62
N ALA A 132 30.65 5.37 -1.04
CA ALA A 132 29.37 5.72 -0.42
C ALA A 132 29.50 6.22 1.04
N GLY A 133 30.71 6.31 1.58
CA GLY A 133 30.95 6.74 2.96
C GLY A 133 30.25 5.83 3.97
N ASP A 134 29.47 6.42 4.87
CA ASP A 134 28.72 5.69 5.91
C ASP A 134 27.38 5.13 5.41
N ALA A 135 26.96 5.48 4.19
CA ALA A 135 25.70 4.99 3.64
C ALA A 135 25.73 3.46 3.47
N LYS A 136 24.60 2.83 3.77
CA LYS A 136 24.39 1.39 3.63
C LYS A 136 23.38 1.12 2.52
N LEU A 137 23.44 -0.09 1.96
CA LEU A 137 22.53 -0.53 0.92
C LEU A 137 21.19 -0.93 1.53
N PHE A 138 20.13 -0.32 1.03
CA PHE A 138 18.76 -0.68 1.34
C PHE A 138 18.06 -1.23 0.11
N LEU A 139 17.24 -2.25 0.32
CA LEU A 139 16.28 -2.71 -0.68
C LEU A 139 14.87 -2.39 -0.17
N VAL A 140 14.24 -1.41 -0.80
CA VAL A 140 12.84 -1.03 -0.55
C VAL A 140 11.97 -1.78 -1.53
N VAL A 141 10.90 -2.42 -1.04
CA VAL A 141 9.91 -3.10 -1.88
C VAL A 141 8.53 -2.55 -1.54
N ASP A 142 7.95 -1.80 -2.47
CA ASP A 142 6.67 -1.12 -2.24
C ASP A 142 5.47 -2.10 -2.22
N GLY A 143 4.26 -1.56 -2.01
CA GLY A 143 3.01 -2.36 -2.00
C GLY A 143 2.72 -3.10 -3.31
N ARG A 144 3.32 -2.65 -4.42
CA ARG A 144 3.18 -3.24 -5.76
C ARG A 144 4.31 -4.19 -6.11
N PHE A 145 5.14 -4.53 -5.13
CA PHE A 145 6.34 -5.35 -5.31
C PHE A 145 7.30 -4.76 -6.34
N GLN A 146 7.39 -3.43 -6.40
CA GLN A 146 8.45 -2.74 -7.16
C GLN A 146 9.67 -2.58 -6.25
N PRO A 147 10.79 -3.25 -6.56
CA PRO A 147 12.00 -3.12 -5.78
C PRO A 147 12.81 -1.90 -6.20
N GLN A 148 13.39 -1.20 -5.23
CA GLN A 148 14.32 -0.11 -5.45
C GLN A 148 15.49 -0.20 -4.47
N PHE A 149 16.71 -0.08 -4.99
CA PHE A 149 17.88 0.11 -4.14
C PHE A 149 18.03 1.57 -3.74
N GLN A 150 18.37 1.79 -2.48
CA GLN A 150 18.66 3.11 -1.94
C GLN A 150 19.95 3.06 -1.13
N LEU A 151 20.72 4.16 -1.17
CA LEU A 151 21.85 4.38 -0.28
C LEU A 151 21.44 5.44 0.73
N ARG A 152 21.41 5.05 2.00
CA ARG A 152 21.09 5.96 3.10
C ARG A 152 21.86 5.57 4.36
N GLU A 153 21.93 6.48 5.32
CA GLU A 153 22.48 6.16 6.63
C GLU A 153 21.65 5.08 7.33
N PRO A 154 22.30 4.19 8.10
CA PRO A 154 21.61 3.13 8.82
C PRO A 154 20.72 3.70 9.94
N GLY A 155 19.51 3.17 10.06
CA GLY A 155 18.61 3.40 11.17
C GLY A 155 18.75 2.34 12.26
N GLU A 156 18.30 2.67 13.48
CA GLU A 156 18.31 1.76 14.64
C GLU A 156 17.44 0.52 14.43
N HIS A 157 16.35 0.67 13.68
CA HIS A 157 15.35 -0.37 13.48
C HIS A 157 15.40 -1.01 12.08
N ASP A 158 16.53 -0.90 11.38
CA ASP A 158 16.68 -1.62 10.12
C ASP A 158 16.77 -3.13 10.35
N ILE A 159 16.13 -3.89 9.47
CA ILE A 159 16.32 -5.33 9.40
C ILE A 159 17.51 -5.60 8.48
N VAL A 160 18.47 -6.37 8.97
CA VAL A 160 19.72 -6.66 8.26
C VAL A 160 19.71 -8.10 7.79
N ALA A 161 19.84 -8.31 6.48
CA ALA A 161 20.09 -9.62 5.89
C ALA A 161 21.48 -9.64 5.24
N VAL A 162 22.20 -10.75 5.43
CA VAL A 162 23.51 -10.95 4.79
C VAL A 162 23.40 -12.09 3.81
N ALA A 163 23.75 -11.83 2.55
CA ALA A 163 23.81 -12.85 1.50
C ALA A 163 25.07 -12.64 0.66
N ASN A 164 25.80 -13.74 0.43
CA ASN A 164 27.08 -13.73 -0.26
C ASN A 164 28.08 -12.66 0.27
N GLY A 165 28.10 -12.47 1.60
CA GLY A 165 28.96 -11.48 2.25
C GLY A 165 28.62 -10.02 1.94
N LEU A 166 27.43 -9.75 1.42
CA LEU A 166 26.88 -8.41 1.23
C LEU A 166 25.75 -8.18 2.25
N GLU A 167 25.83 -7.07 2.97
CA GLU A 167 24.78 -6.61 3.89
C GLU A 167 23.73 -5.82 3.11
N VAL A 168 22.46 -6.22 3.23
CA VAL A 168 21.31 -5.52 2.66
C VAL A 168 20.33 -5.20 3.78
N ARG A 169 19.86 -3.96 3.83
CA ARG A 169 18.97 -3.44 4.87
C ARG A 169 17.56 -3.21 4.37
N PHE A 170 16.59 -3.33 5.27
CA PHE A 170 15.17 -3.27 4.97
C PHE A 170 14.41 -2.55 6.09
N ASP A 171 13.32 -1.86 5.75
CA ASP A 171 12.23 -1.66 6.69
C ASP A 171 11.43 -2.97 6.89
N ALA A 172 10.54 -3.00 7.88
CA ALA A 172 9.77 -4.20 8.20
C ALA A 172 8.90 -4.70 7.04
N ALA A 173 8.23 -3.82 6.30
CA ALA A 173 7.36 -4.21 5.19
C ALA A 173 8.19 -4.75 4.00
N SER A 174 9.28 -4.06 3.66
CA SER A 174 10.20 -4.47 2.60
C SER A 174 10.84 -5.82 2.89
N ALA A 175 11.24 -6.08 4.15
CA ALA A 175 11.79 -7.37 4.58
C ALA A 175 10.81 -8.53 4.29
N GLN A 176 9.52 -8.34 4.58
CA GLN A 176 8.51 -9.37 4.32
C GLN A 176 8.32 -9.62 2.82
N ARG A 177 8.26 -8.57 2.01
CA ARG A 177 8.09 -8.69 0.55
C ARG A 177 9.33 -9.22 -0.17
N ALA A 178 10.52 -9.06 0.42
CA ALA A 178 11.80 -9.52 -0.12
C ALA A 178 12.16 -10.97 0.24
N ARG A 179 11.27 -11.72 0.90
CA ARG A 179 11.54 -13.12 1.29
C ARG A 179 11.83 -14.00 0.07
N GLY A 180 13.01 -14.62 0.07
CA GLY A 180 13.47 -15.48 -1.02
C GLY A 180 13.93 -14.71 -2.26
N ALA A 181 14.11 -13.38 -2.15
CA ALA A 181 14.53 -12.59 -3.29
C ALA A 181 15.90 -13.03 -3.81
N SER A 182 16.05 -13.01 -5.14
CA SER A 182 17.33 -13.23 -5.80
C SER A 182 17.77 -11.97 -6.54
N ILE A 183 19.02 -11.56 -6.32
CA ILE A 183 19.63 -10.38 -6.90
C ILE A 183 20.78 -10.85 -7.81
N ASP A 184 20.74 -10.45 -9.07
CA ASP A 184 21.76 -10.77 -10.06
C ASP A 184 22.19 -9.53 -10.85
N TRP A 185 23.33 -9.60 -11.53
CA TRP A 185 23.77 -8.60 -12.48
C TRP A 185 23.50 -9.07 -13.90
N THR A 186 22.62 -8.38 -14.60
CA THR A 186 22.26 -8.74 -15.97
C THR A 186 22.77 -7.71 -16.96
N ARG A 187 23.11 -8.19 -18.15
CA ARG A 187 23.44 -7.36 -19.30
C ARG A 187 22.38 -7.54 -20.35
N THR A 188 21.68 -6.45 -20.66
CA THR A 188 20.73 -6.38 -21.76
C THR A 188 21.30 -5.53 -22.89
N PRO A 189 20.80 -5.65 -24.12
CA PRO A 189 21.18 -4.76 -25.21
C PRO A 189 20.94 -3.27 -24.93
N HIS A 190 20.08 -2.95 -23.95
CA HIS A 190 19.73 -1.58 -23.56
C HIS A 190 20.50 -1.07 -22.34
N GLY A 191 21.39 -1.89 -21.74
CA GLY A 191 22.18 -1.51 -20.57
C GLY A 191 22.49 -2.68 -19.65
N GLU A 192 23.39 -2.44 -18.70
CA GLU A 192 23.69 -3.36 -17.60
C GLU A 192 23.14 -2.84 -16.28
N GLY A 193 22.68 -3.75 -15.42
CA GLY A 193 22.09 -3.37 -14.13
C GLY A 193 21.74 -4.56 -13.25
N LEU A 194 21.37 -4.23 -12.01
CA LEU A 194 20.88 -5.22 -11.05
C LEU A 194 19.48 -5.68 -11.47
N ALA A 195 19.31 -6.99 -11.60
CA ALA A 195 18.02 -7.65 -11.72
C ALA A 195 17.61 -8.19 -10.35
N ILE A 196 16.38 -7.92 -9.94
CA ILE A 196 15.83 -8.36 -8.66
C ILE A 196 14.60 -9.19 -8.98
N PHE A 197 14.60 -10.43 -8.53
CA PHE A 197 13.44 -11.31 -8.61
C PHE A 197 12.85 -11.51 -7.22
N LEU A 198 11.56 -11.22 -7.09
CA LEU A 198 10.81 -11.32 -5.84
C LEU A 198 9.82 -12.49 -5.97
N PRO A 199 10.10 -13.68 -5.42
CA PRO A 199 9.23 -14.84 -5.60
C PRO A 199 7.88 -14.70 -4.91
N GLN A 200 7.76 -13.79 -3.93
CA GLN A 200 6.51 -13.48 -3.25
C GLN A 200 5.66 -12.44 -4.00
N ALA A 201 6.16 -11.88 -5.10
CA ALA A 201 5.39 -10.90 -5.87
C ALA A 201 4.11 -11.56 -6.41
N PRO A 202 2.94 -10.93 -6.22
CA PRO A 202 1.70 -11.42 -6.80
C PRO A 202 1.86 -11.60 -8.30
N GLN A 203 1.32 -12.71 -8.83
CA GLN A 203 1.38 -13.00 -10.25
C GLN A 203 0.87 -11.78 -11.05
N ALA A 204 1.64 -11.40 -12.07
CA ALA A 204 1.24 -10.33 -12.96
C ALA A 204 -0.13 -10.62 -13.58
N ILE A 205 -0.93 -9.58 -13.77
CA ILE A 205 -2.22 -9.68 -14.45
C ILE A 205 -1.96 -10.20 -15.87
N ARG A 206 -2.58 -11.33 -16.18
CA ARG A 206 -2.46 -11.95 -17.49
C ARG A 206 -3.35 -11.24 -18.50
N SER A 207 -2.89 -11.19 -19.74
CA SER A 207 -3.74 -10.77 -20.85
C SER A 207 -4.66 -11.90 -21.29
N LEU A 208 -5.88 -11.56 -21.68
CA LEU A 208 -6.88 -12.48 -22.21
C LEU A 208 -7.49 -11.86 -23.46
N ASP A 209 -7.40 -12.52 -24.60
CA ASP A 209 -8.07 -12.05 -25.81
C ASP A 209 -9.58 -12.39 -25.79
N VAL A 210 -10.36 -11.78 -26.68
CA VAL A 210 -11.82 -11.91 -26.70
C VAL A 210 -12.31 -13.31 -27.11
N HIS A 211 -11.52 -14.06 -27.88
CA HIS A 211 -11.83 -15.45 -28.25
C HIS A 211 -11.63 -16.39 -27.07
N GLN A 212 -10.52 -16.24 -26.34
CA GLN A 212 -10.25 -16.95 -25.09
C GLN A 212 -11.30 -16.61 -24.04
N LEU A 213 -11.65 -15.32 -23.90
CA LEU A 213 -12.71 -14.88 -23.00
C LEU A 213 -14.03 -15.60 -23.32
N LYS A 214 -14.45 -15.64 -24.59
CA LYS A 214 -15.69 -16.36 -25.00
C LYS A 214 -15.66 -17.83 -24.61
N GLN A 215 -14.54 -18.52 -24.84
CA GLN A 215 -14.40 -19.93 -24.50
C GLN A 215 -14.54 -20.17 -23.00
N ARG A 216 -13.86 -19.34 -22.20
CA ARG A 216 -13.87 -19.43 -20.73
C ARG A 216 -15.21 -19.06 -20.11
N MET A 217 -15.87 -18.04 -20.66
CA MET A 217 -17.25 -17.69 -20.30
C MET A 217 -18.21 -18.85 -20.57
N HIS A 218 -18.09 -19.51 -21.73
CA HIS A 218 -18.90 -20.69 -22.06
C HIS A 218 -18.61 -21.88 -21.13
N ALA A 219 -17.35 -22.06 -20.72
CA ALA A 219 -16.95 -23.08 -19.75
C ALA A 219 -17.42 -22.78 -18.32
N GLY A 220 -17.78 -21.54 -18.01
CA GLY A 220 -18.16 -21.09 -16.66
C GLY A 220 -16.99 -21.05 -15.67
N ASP A 221 -15.75 -20.98 -16.16
CA ASP A 221 -14.53 -21.04 -15.35
C ASP A 221 -13.92 -19.67 -15.04
N ILE A 222 -14.61 -18.59 -15.43
CA ILE A 222 -14.17 -17.22 -15.24
C ILE A 222 -15.36 -16.31 -14.92
N THR A 223 -15.16 -15.40 -13.96
CA THR A 223 -16.10 -14.32 -13.68
C THR A 223 -15.63 -13.06 -14.41
N VAL A 224 -16.52 -12.45 -15.20
CA VAL A 224 -16.18 -11.25 -15.98
C VAL A 224 -16.76 -10.01 -15.31
N VAL A 225 -15.92 -9.03 -15.03
CA VAL A 225 -16.25 -7.80 -14.32
C VAL A 225 -16.11 -6.62 -15.28
N ASP A 226 -17.22 -5.94 -15.53
CA ASP A 226 -17.31 -4.77 -16.40
C ASP A 226 -17.09 -3.48 -15.62
N VAL A 227 -15.95 -2.84 -15.85
CA VAL A 227 -15.54 -1.61 -15.16
C VAL A 227 -15.90 -0.35 -15.93
N ARG A 228 -16.64 -0.46 -17.05
CA ARG A 228 -17.12 0.70 -17.80
C ARG A 228 -18.16 1.47 -16.98
N PRO A 229 -18.29 2.79 -17.15
CA PRO A 229 -19.37 3.58 -16.55
C PRO A 229 -20.76 3.02 -16.87
N GLU A 230 -21.75 3.30 -16.03
CA GLU A 230 -23.13 2.79 -16.21
C GLU A 230 -23.74 3.17 -17.56
N GLN A 231 -23.56 4.43 -17.98
CA GLN A 231 -24.02 4.94 -19.27
C GLN A 231 -23.48 4.14 -20.47
N ASP A 232 -22.22 3.71 -20.40
CA ASP A 232 -21.54 2.97 -21.45
C ASP A 232 -22.04 1.52 -21.50
N ARG A 233 -22.27 0.92 -20.33
CA ARG A 233 -22.87 -0.42 -20.22
C ARG A 233 -24.33 -0.42 -20.67
N ALA A 234 -25.06 0.68 -20.47
CA ALA A 234 -26.42 0.83 -20.95
C ALA A 234 -26.48 0.97 -22.49
N PHE A 235 -25.51 1.69 -23.07
CA PHE A 235 -25.40 1.85 -24.53
C PHE A 235 -24.94 0.58 -25.24
N ALA A 236 -23.94 -0.12 -24.66
CA ALA A 236 -23.36 -1.34 -25.20
C ALA A 236 -23.39 -2.46 -24.13
N PRO A 237 -24.55 -3.12 -23.93
CA PRO A 237 -24.72 -4.14 -22.90
C PRO A 237 -23.86 -5.37 -23.16
N PHE A 238 -23.23 -5.89 -22.11
CA PHE A 238 -22.46 -7.13 -22.16
C PHE A 238 -23.02 -8.14 -21.16
N ALA A 239 -23.95 -8.98 -21.61
CA ALA A 239 -24.77 -9.83 -20.74
C ALA A 239 -23.97 -10.84 -19.89
N GLY A 240 -22.77 -11.22 -20.33
CA GLY A 240 -21.92 -12.18 -19.62
C GLY A 240 -20.97 -11.54 -18.60
N ALA A 241 -21.04 -10.24 -18.38
CA ALA A 241 -20.25 -9.54 -17.38
C ALA A 241 -21.12 -8.89 -16.30
N GLU A 242 -20.64 -8.91 -15.07
CA GLU A 242 -21.27 -8.19 -13.97
C GLU A 242 -20.69 -6.77 -13.84
N PRO A 243 -21.51 -5.75 -13.53
CA PRO A 243 -21.03 -4.39 -13.39
C PRO A 243 -20.16 -4.24 -12.13
N PHE A 244 -19.09 -3.45 -12.23
CA PHE A 244 -18.31 -3.05 -11.07
C PHE A 244 -19.03 -1.92 -10.30
N THR A 245 -19.62 -2.26 -9.17
CA THR A 245 -20.35 -1.38 -8.24
C THR A 245 -19.82 -1.61 -6.81
N PRO A 246 -20.12 -0.74 -5.83
CA PRO A 246 -19.73 -0.96 -4.44
C PRO A 246 -20.19 -2.32 -3.88
N GLU A 247 -21.39 -2.77 -4.25
CA GLU A 247 -21.97 -4.05 -3.81
C GLU A 247 -21.24 -5.24 -4.44
N THR A 248 -21.00 -5.21 -5.76
CA THR A 248 -20.27 -6.29 -6.43
C THR A 248 -18.80 -6.30 -6.01
N HIS A 249 -18.19 -5.14 -5.77
CA HIS A 249 -16.83 -5.03 -5.24
C HIS A 249 -16.66 -5.74 -3.89
N ALA A 250 -17.59 -5.52 -2.94
CA ALA A 250 -17.57 -6.20 -1.64
C ALA A 250 -17.66 -7.73 -1.80
N ARG A 251 -18.56 -8.19 -2.67
CA ARG A 251 -18.73 -9.63 -2.96
C ARG A 251 -17.49 -10.22 -3.64
N LEU A 252 -16.94 -9.54 -4.64
CA LEU A 252 -15.76 -9.97 -5.39
C LEU A 252 -14.54 -10.07 -4.48
N THR A 253 -14.35 -9.11 -3.57
CA THR A 253 -13.21 -9.09 -2.64
C THR A 253 -13.25 -10.26 -1.64
N ALA A 254 -14.45 -10.75 -1.33
CA ALA A 254 -14.70 -11.90 -0.46
C ALA A 254 -14.53 -13.26 -1.17
N LEU A 255 -14.29 -13.30 -2.48
CA LEU A 255 -14.02 -14.54 -3.20
C LEU A 255 -12.67 -15.17 -2.79
N PRO A 256 -12.51 -16.50 -3.01
CA PRO A 256 -11.20 -17.14 -2.91
C PRO A 256 -10.15 -16.40 -3.75
N LYS A 257 -8.93 -16.26 -3.23
CA LYS A 257 -7.87 -15.47 -3.88
C LYS A 257 -7.36 -16.09 -5.19
N ASP A 258 -7.63 -17.37 -5.42
CA ASP A 258 -7.36 -18.10 -6.66
C ASP A 258 -8.53 -18.07 -7.66
N ALA A 259 -9.66 -17.44 -7.32
CA ALA A 259 -10.81 -17.28 -8.21
C ALA A 259 -10.41 -16.53 -9.48
N ALA A 260 -10.85 -17.05 -10.63
CA ALA A 260 -10.54 -16.48 -11.93
C ALA A 260 -11.43 -15.27 -12.22
N LEU A 261 -10.83 -14.07 -12.24
CA LEU A 261 -11.51 -12.81 -12.56
C LEU A 261 -10.94 -12.21 -13.84
N ALA A 262 -11.80 -11.89 -14.81
CA ALA A 262 -11.47 -11.10 -15.99
C ALA A 262 -12.10 -9.72 -15.89
N PHE A 263 -11.30 -8.67 -16.10
CA PHE A 263 -11.78 -7.29 -16.11
C PHE A 263 -11.86 -6.79 -17.54
N ILE A 264 -13.00 -6.19 -17.89
CA ILE A 264 -13.26 -5.62 -19.22
C ILE A 264 -13.62 -4.14 -19.09
N CYS A 265 -13.02 -3.31 -19.95
CA CYS A 265 -13.42 -1.91 -20.15
C CYS A 265 -13.64 -1.64 -21.64
N HIS A 266 -13.51 -0.39 -22.08
CA HIS A 266 -13.63 -0.08 -23.50
C HIS A 266 -12.50 -0.70 -24.34
N HIS A 267 -11.24 -0.46 -23.97
CA HIS A 267 -10.04 -0.85 -24.76
C HIS A 267 -8.99 -1.67 -23.98
N GLY A 268 -9.19 -1.92 -22.68
CA GLY A 268 -8.25 -2.65 -21.83
C GLY A 268 -7.41 -1.81 -20.85
N ASN A 269 -7.54 -0.48 -20.86
CA ASN A 269 -6.76 0.41 -19.98
C ASN A 269 -7.32 0.45 -18.54
N SER A 270 -8.57 0.87 -18.37
CA SER A 270 -9.21 0.97 -17.05
C SER A 270 -9.40 -0.38 -16.35
N SER A 271 -9.59 -1.46 -17.13
CA SER A 271 -9.71 -2.82 -16.62
C SER A 271 -8.42 -3.32 -15.97
N ARG A 272 -7.25 -2.92 -16.50
CA ARG A 272 -5.96 -3.25 -15.88
C ARG A 272 -5.82 -2.65 -14.49
N ASN A 273 -6.21 -1.38 -14.31
CA ASN A 273 -6.18 -0.73 -13.00
C ASN A 273 -7.11 -1.40 -11.99
N ALA A 274 -8.31 -1.79 -12.42
CA ALA A 274 -9.23 -2.54 -11.56
C ALA A 274 -8.64 -3.90 -11.18
N ALA A 275 -8.07 -4.63 -12.13
CA ALA A 275 -7.38 -5.89 -11.84
C ALA A 275 -6.19 -5.70 -10.87
N GLU A 276 -5.42 -4.61 -10.99
CA GLU A 276 -4.33 -4.30 -10.05
C GLU A 276 -4.82 -4.14 -8.61
N HIS A 277 -5.98 -3.49 -8.42
CA HIS A 277 -6.59 -3.37 -7.09
C HIS A 277 -6.84 -4.75 -6.46
N PHE A 278 -7.40 -5.71 -7.21
CA PHE A 278 -7.59 -7.07 -6.71
C PHE A 278 -6.26 -7.80 -6.48
N ARG A 279 -5.25 -7.54 -7.32
CA ARG A 279 -3.90 -8.11 -7.16
C ARG A 279 -3.26 -7.67 -5.84
N GLU A 280 -3.39 -6.39 -5.50
CA GLU A 280 -2.93 -5.82 -4.22
C GLU A 280 -3.66 -6.46 -3.01
N HIS A 281 -4.90 -6.93 -3.20
CA HIS A 281 -5.68 -7.68 -2.18
C HIS A 281 -5.48 -9.20 -2.23
N GLY A 282 -4.38 -9.64 -2.85
CA GLY A 282 -3.89 -11.03 -2.81
C GLY A 282 -4.45 -11.95 -3.87
N PHE A 283 -5.27 -11.46 -4.81
CA PHE A 283 -5.78 -12.32 -5.89
C PHE A 283 -4.66 -12.73 -6.85
N THR A 284 -4.63 -14.01 -7.23
CA THR A 284 -3.56 -14.63 -8.03
C THR A 284 -4.02 -15.02 -9.45
N ASN A 285 -5.32 -14.99 -9.72
CA ASN A 285 -5.89 -15.44 -10.99
C ASN A 285 -6.65 -14.32 -11.73
N LEU A 286 -5.91 -13.29 -12.11
CA LEU A 286 -6.46 -12.06 -12.66
C LEU A 286 -6.13 -11.91 -14.15
N TRP A 287 -7.12 -11.47 -14.90
CA TRP A 287 -7.05 -11.33 -16.35
C TRP A 287 -7.53 -9.94 -16.77
N ASN A 288 -6.80 -9.32 -17.70
CA ASN A 288 -7.21 -8.11 -18.38
C ASN A 288 -7.65 -8.46 -19.81
N VAL A 289 -8.89 -8.12 -20.17
CA VAL A 289 -9.41 -8.37 -21.52
C VAL A 289 -8.75 -7.38 -22.50
N GLU A 290 -7.95 -7.89 -23.42
CA GLU A 290 -7.28 -7.08 -24.44
C GLU A 290 -8.29 -6.56 -25.48
N GLY A 291 -8.16 -5.29 -25.84
CA GLY A 291 -9.09 -4.63 -26.77
C GLY A 291 -10.49 -4.36 -26.19
N GLY A 292 -10.79 -4.85 -25.00
CA GLY A 292 -12.02 -4.57 -24.27
C GLY A 292 -13.30 -4.95 -25.01
N ILE A 293 -14.38 -4.20 -24.75
CA ILE A 293 -15.66 -4.40 -25.42
C ILE A 293 -15.60 -4.06 -26.92
N ASP A 294 -14.70 -3.16 -27.34
CA ASP A 294 -14.58 -2.81 -28.76
C ASP A 294 -14.12 -4.01 -29.59
N ALA A 295 -13.07 -4.71 -29.14
CA ALA A 295 -12.62 -5.94 -29.78
C ALA A 295 -13.69 -7.04 -29.72
N TRP A 296 -14.43 -7.14 -28.61
CA TRP A 296 -15.53 -8.10 -28.50
C TRP A 296 -16.62 -7.83 -29.55
N SER A 297 -17.01 -6.56 -29.72
CA SER A 297 -17.99 -6.17 -30.74
C SER A 297 -17.50 -6.47 -32.15
N VAL A 298 -16.21 -6.28 -32.43
CA VAL A 298 -15.67 -6.55 -33.78
C VAL A 298 -15.57 -8.04 -34.08
N GLU A 299 -15.07 -8.83 -33.13
CA GLU A 299 -14.61 -10.19 -33.40
C GLU A 299 -15.60 -11.28 -32.94
N ILE A 300 -16.44 -10.99 -31.95
CA ILE A 300 -17.28 -11.98 -31.28
C ILE A 300 -18.78 -11.72 -31.47
N ASP A 301 -19.22 -10.49 -31.22
CA ASP A 301 -20.64 -10.10 -31.31
C ASP A 301 -20.83 -8.71 -31.93
N PRO A 302 -20.92 -8.63 -33.27
CA PRO A 302 -21.18 -7.38 -33.99
C PRO A 302 -22.52 -6.70 -33.71
N SER A 303 -23.41 -7.34 -32.94
CA SER A 303 -24.67 -6.70 -32.54
C SER A 303 -24.50 -5.69 -31.40
N ILE A 304 -23.38 -5.76 -30.65
CA ILE A 304 -23.08 -4.84 -29.56
C ILE A 304 -22.57 -3.52 -30.16
N PRO A 305 -23.24 -2.37 -29.89
CA PRO A 305 -22.82 -1.07 -30.39
C PRO A 305 -21.39 -0.70 -29.97
N ARG A 306 -20.66 -0.08 -30.90
CA ARG A 306 -19.33 0.50 -30.67
C ARG A 306 -19.45 2.00 -30.45
N TYR A 307 -18.53 2.60 -29.70
CA TYR A 307 -18.52 4.03 -29.37
C TYR A 307 -17.10 4.54 -29.18
#